data_AF-A0A960VPZ4-F1
#
_entry.id   AF-A0A960VPZ4-F1
#
_cell.length_a   1.000
_cell.length_b   1.000
_cell.length_c   1.000
_cell.angle_alpha   90.00
_cell.angle_beta   90.00
_cell.angle_gamma   90.00
#
_symmetry.space_group_name_H-M   'P 1'
#
loop_
_entity.id
_entity.type
_entity.pdbx_description
1 polymer ?
#
loop_
_entity_poly.entity_id
_entity_poly.type
_entity_poly.pdbx_seq_one_letter_code
_entity_poly.pdbx_strand_id
1 'polypeptide(L)'
;MVAPDLLHKVARLGPHLARITEVEAYTRDDPASHSFRGPTERNAPMFGPPGHWYVYLIYGMHHCLNLVTGAAGDGQAVLIRSVVVDGIDARRTTGPGRLCRELEIDRSWNGREAELYDDGHVPPRPHLVTPRIGITKAADWPRRWLAG
;
A
#
# COMPACT_ATOMS: atom_id res chain seq x y z
N MET A 1 -7.40 4.48 -11.74
CA MET A 1 -6.37 4.09 -10.76
C MET A 1 -6.64 4.85 -9.48
N VAL A 2 -6.86 4.17 -8.34
CA VAL A 2 -7.36 4.79 -7.10
C VAL A 2 -6.26 5.21 -6.10
N ALA A 3 -4.99 4.94 -6.42
CA ALA A 3 -3.87 5.24 -5.52
C ALA A 3 -3.87 6.68 -4.97
N PRO A 4 -3.97 7.76 -5.78
CA PRO A 4 -3.99 9.12 -5.23
C PRO A 4 -5.20 9.38 -4.31
N ASP A 5 -6.32 8.67 -4.50
CA ASP A 5 -7.52 8.84 -3.68
C ASP A 5 -7.37 8.24 -2.27
N LEU A 6 -6.35 7.41 -2.05
CA LEU A 6 -6.00 6.86 -0.73
C LEU A 6 -5.16 7.82 0.11
N LEU A 7 -4.57 8.86 -0.49
CA LEU A 7 -3.83 9.86 0.27
C LEU A 7 -4.77 10.56 1.26
N HIS A 8 -4.28 10.69 2.49
CA HIS A 8 -4.99 11.20 3.68
C HIS A 8 -6.20 10.40 4.16
N LYS A 9 -6.57 9.28 3.52
CA LYS A 9 -7.48 8.31 4.14
C LYS A 9 -6.84 7.72 5.38
N VAL A 10 -7.67 7.32 6.33
CA VAL A 10 -7.23 6.76 7.61
C VAL A 10 -7.50 5.27 7.61
N ALA A 11 -6.47 4.47 7.87
CA ALA A 11 -6.60 3.02 8.06
C ALA A 11 -6.58 2.68 9.55
N ARG A 12 -7.46 1.79 10.00
CA ARG A 12 -7.31 1.15 11.31
C ARG A 12 -6.25 0.06 11.19
N LEU A 13 -5.10 0.29 11.83
CA LEU A 13 -3.97 -0.64 11.87
C LEU A 13 -3.70 -1.05 13.33
N GLY A 14 -4.41 -2.09 13.78
CA GLY A 14 -4.34 -2.59 15.16
C GLY A 14 -5.03 -1.59 16.07
N PRO A 15 -4.39 -1.14 17.16
CA PRO A 15 -4.97 -0.08 17.99
C PRO A 15 -4.89 1.31 17.31
N HIS A 16 -4.12 1.47 16.23
CA HIS A 16 -3.79 2.78 15.66
C HIS A 16 -4.76 3.22 14.56
N LEU A 17 -5.03 4.52 14.53
CA LEU A 17 -5.57 5.20 13.35
C LEU A 17 -4.39 5.81 12.58
N ALA A 18 -4.15 5.32 11.38
CA ALA A 18 -2.99 5.65 10.57
C ALA A 18 -3.39 6.39 9.30
N ARG A 19 -3.01 7.68 9.20
CA ARG A 19 -3.29 8.49 8.02
C ARG A 19 -2.27 8.18 6.93
N ILE A 20 -2.73 7.79 5.75
CA ILE A 20 -1.87 7.42 4.62
C ILE A 20 -1.25 8.67 4.00
N THR A 21 0.08 8.69 3.86
CA THR A 21 0.84 9.85 3.36
C THR A 21 1.66 9.57 2.10
N GLU A 22 1.96 8.30 1.81
CA GLU A 22 2.66 7.90 0.59
C GLU A 22 2.17 6.55 0.10
N VAL A 23 1.95 6.42 -1.21
CA VAL A 23 1.44 5.21 -1.85
C VAL A 23 2.11 4.92 -3.19
N GLU A 24 2.13 3.66 -3.60
CA GLU A 24 2.51 3.23 -4.95
C GLU A 24 1.46 2.33 -5.60
N ALA A 25 1.18 2.54 -6.88
CA ALA A 25 0.23 1.71 -7.62
C ALA A 25 0.92 0.53 -8.33
N TYR A 26 0.26 -0.63 -8.27
CA TYR A 26 0.64 -1.84 -9.00
C TYR A 26 -0.61 -2.43 -9.68
N THR A 27 -0.63 -2.40 -11.01
CA THR A 27 -1.75 -2.88 -11.83
C THR A 27 -1.38 -4.16 -12.59
N ARG A 28 -2.36 -4.81 -13.21
CA ARG A 28 -2.16 -6.09 -13.92
C ARG A 28 -1.18 -5.99 -15.09
N ASP A 29 -1.21 -4.89 -15.82
CA ASP A 29 -0.34 -4.57 -16.96
C ASP A 29 1.08 -4.16 -16.56
N ASP A 30 1.37 -4.07 -15.26
CA ASP A 30 2.61 -3.51 -14.74
C ASP A 30 3.71 -4.58 -14.57
N PRO A 31 4.83 -4.52 -15.31
CA PRO A 31 5.89 -5.52 -15.21
C PRO A 31 6.56 -5.61 -13.83
N ALA A 32 6.40 -4.61 -12.96
CA ALA A 32 6.88 -4.64 -11.57
C ALA A 32 5.86 -5.22 -10.57
N SER A 33 4.60 -5.38 -10.97
CA SER A 33 3.56 -5.94 -10.11
C SER A 33 3.74 -7.45 -9.92
N HIS A 34 3.44 -7.93 -8.71
CA HIS A 34 3.35 -9.36 -8.45
C HIS A 34 2.25 -10.05 -9.28
N SER A 35 1.23 -9.32 -9.72
CA SER A 35 0.13 -9.88 -10.53
C SER A 35 0.45 -9.99 -12.03
N PHE A 36 1.55 -9.40 -12.50
CA PHE A 36 1.89 -9.32 -13.93
C PHE A 36 1.93 -10.68 -14.65
N ARG A 37 2.42 -11.71 -13.97
CA ARG A 37 2.53 -13.08 -14.51
C ARG A 37 1.30 -13.95 -14.22
N GLY A 38 0.24 -13.36 -13.69
CA GLY A 38 -0.97 -14.05 -13.27
C GLY A 38 -0.93 -14.54 -11.81
N PRO A 39 -1.99 -15.25 -11.39
CA PRO A 39 -2.17 -15.71 -10.02
C PRO A 39 -1.23 -16.86 -9.66
N THR A 40 -0.79 -16.84 -8.41
CA THR A 40 0.04 -17.82 -7.72
C THR A 40 -0.45 -17.88 -6.27
N GLU A 41 -0.09 -18.92 -5.50
CA GLU A 41 -0.45 -18.97 -4.07
C GLU A 41 0.03 -17.75 -3.29
N ARG A 42 1.22 -17.22 -3.62
CA ARG A 42 1.82 -16.07 -2.93
C ARG A 42 1.05 -14.77 -3.14
N ASN A 43 0.52 -14.54 -4.33
CA ASN A 43 -0.16 -13.29 -4.70
C ASN A 43 -1.68 -13.46 -4.80
N ALA A 44 -2.22 -14.65 -4.50
CA ALA A 44 -3.65 -14.96 -4.55
C ALA A 44 -4.54 -13.88 -3.90
N PRO A 45 -4.18 -13.27 -2.74
CA PRO A 45 -4.97 -12.19 -2.17
C PRO A 45 -5.18 -10.99 -3.10
N MET A 46 -4.22 -10.66 -3.97
CA MET A 46 -4.38 -9.56 -4.95
C MET A 46 -5.53 -9.78 -5.93
N PHE A 47 -5.94 -11.04 -6.12
CA PHE A 47 -7.02 -11.44 -7.01
C PHE A 47 -8.34 -11.65 -6.26
N GLY A 48 -8.36 -11.43 -4.94
CA GLY A 48 -9.55 -11.48 -4.11
C GLY A 48 -10.41 -10.21 -4.19
N PRO A 49 -11.35 -10.01 -3.26
CA PRO A 49 -12.20 -8.83 -3.22
C PRO A 49 -11.38 -7.54 -2.99
N PRO A 50 -11.81 -6.39 -3.56
CA PRO A 50 -11.23 -5.10 -3.22
C PRO A 50 -11.43 -4.78 -1.73
N GLY A 51 -10.63 -3.85 -1.21
CA GLY A 51 -10.70 -3.46 0.20
C GLY A 51 -10.08 -4.48 1.16
N HIS A 52 -9.28 -5.43 0.66
CA HIS A 52 -8.58 -6.40 1.49
C HIS A 52 -7.08 -6.13 1.50
N TRP A 53 -6.41 -6.52 2.59
CA TRP A 53 -4.96 -6.41 2.69
C TRP A 53 -4.26 -7.54 1.94
N TYR A 54 -3.25 -7.18 1.15
CA TYR A 54 -2.23 -8.07 0.63
C TYR A 54 -0.92 -7.78 1.34
N VAL A 55 -0.48 -8.73 2.17
CA VAL A 55 0.76 -8.62 2.96
C VAL A 55 1.75 -9.69 2.52
N TYR A 56 2.96 -9.26 2.17
CA TYR A 56 4.04 -10.16 1.79
C TYR A 56 5.35 -9.81 2.49
N LEU A 57 6.23 -10.79 2.60
CA LEU A 57 7.58 -10.64 3.11
C LEU A 57 8.53 -10.27 1.96
N ILE A 58 9.35 -9.24 2.16
CA ILE A 58 10.42 -8.79 1.27
C ILE A 58 11.78 -8.98 1.96
N TYR A 59 12.76 -9.45 1.19
CA TYR A 59 14.13 -9.73 1.66
C TYR A 59 14.21 -10.63 2.90
N GLY A 60 13.19 -11.47 3.14
CA GLY A 60 13.15 -12.39 4.28
C GLY A 60 12.95 -11.75 5.65
N MET A 61 12.80 -10.42 5.74
CA MET A 61 12.84 -9.71 7.04
C MET A 61 11.84 -8.56 7.20
N HIS A 62 11.26 -8.05 6.12
CA HIS A 62 10.34 -6.92 6.18
C HIS A 62 8.99 -7.27 5.57
N HIS A 63 7.89 -6.83 6.17
CA HIS A 63 6.57 -6.93 5.57
C HIS A 63 6.26 -5.68 4.75
N CYS A 64 5.45 -5.85 3.70
CA CYS A 64 4.85 -4.76 2.94
C CYS A 64 3.33 -4.92 2.96
N LEU A 65 2.62 -3.86 3.32
CA LEU A 65 1.15 -3.80 3.36
C LEU A 65 0.61 -3.14 2.09
N ASN A 66 -0.27 -3.84 1.38
CA ASN A 66 -0.91 -3.34 0.16
C ASN A 66 -2.42 -3.46 0.29
N LEU A 67 -3.17 -2.47 -0.21
CA LEU A 67 -4.61 -2.56 -0.34
C LEU A 67 -4.97 -3.12 -1.72
N VAL A 68 -5.75 -4.20 -1.77
CA VAL A 68 -6.34 -4.70 -3.01
C VAL A 68 -7.41 -3.72 -3.47
N THR A 69 -7.31 -3.26 -4.71
CA THR A 69 -8.15 -2.18 -5.25
C THR A 69 -8.84 -2.53 -6.57
N GLY A 70 -8.37 -3.57 -7.25
CA GLY A 70 -9.01 -4.09 -8.45
C GLY A 70 -10.24 -4.92 -8.11
N ALA A 71 -11.11 -5.13 -9.11
CA ALA A 71 -12.15 -6.15 -9.01
C ALA A 71 -11.53 -7.54 -8.82
N ALA A 72 -12.31 -8.47 -8.26
CA ALA A 72 -11.86 -9.86 -8.10
C ALA A 72 -11.38 -10.43 -9.44
N GLY A 73 -10.23 -11.11 -9.42
CA GLY A 73 -9.56 -11.66 -10.61
C GLY A 73 -8.67 -10.68 -11.38
N ASP A 74 -8.63 -9.39 -11.02
CA ASP A 74 -7.86 -8.38 -11.76
C ASP A 74 -6.41 -8.26 -11.28
N GLY A 75 -6.15 -8.38 -9.97
CA GLY A 75 -4.78 -8.35 -9.45
C GLY A 75 -4.20 -6.95 -9.27
N GLN A 76 -5.02 -5.92 -8.99
CA GLN A 76 -4.52 -4.56 -8.72
C GLN A 76 -4.41 -4.29 -7.22
N ALA A 77 -3.30 -3.69 -6.79
CA ALA A 77 -3.10 -3.29 -5.41
C ALA A 77 -2.32 -1.97 -5.30
N VAL A 78 -2.48 -1.31 -4.16
CA VAL A 78 -1.75 -0.10 -3.80
C VAL A 78 -0.89 -0.38 -2.57
N LEU A 79 0.43 -0.23 -2.70
CA LEU A 79 1.35 -0.32 -1.57
C LEU A 79 1.20 0.91 -0.68
N ILE A 80 1.01 0.71 0.62
CA ILE A 80 1.10 1.76 1.62
C ILE A 80 2.57 1.92 2.01
N ARG A 81 3.15 3.09 1.72
CA ARG A 81 4.59 3.34 1.95
C ARG A 81 4.86 4.14 3.19
N SER A 82 3.98 5.07 3.53
CA SER A 82 4.08 5.80 4.78
C SER A 82 2.72 6.16 5.33
N VAL A 83 2.70 6.27 6.65
CA VAL A 83 1.54 6.74 7.41
C VAL A 83 1.98 7.69 8.52
N VAL A 84 1.08 8.54 8.97
CA VAL A 84 1.20 9.32 10.20
C VAL A 84 0.25 8.75 11.24
N VAL A 85 0.75 8.52 12.44
CA VAL A 85 -0.01 8.02 13.59
C VAL A 85 0.28 8.94 14.77
N ASP A 86 -0.76 9.36 15.48
CA ASP A 86 -0.59 10.21 16.66
C ASP A 86 0.28 9.53 17.73
N GLY A 87 1.20 10.28 18.33
CA GLY A 87 2.15 9.76 19.32
C GLY A 87 3.30 8.90 18.76
N ILE A 88 3.39 8.66 17.45
CA ILE A 88 4.51 7.91 16.84
C ILE A 88 5.36 8.85 15.97
N ASP A 89 6.69 8.81 16.16
CA ASP A 89 7.62 9.55 15.29
C ASP A 89 7.46 9.07 13.83
N ALA A 90 7.08 10.00 12.94
CA ALA A 90 6.88 9.75 11.51
C ALA A 90 8.09 9.07 10.83
N ARG A 91 9.31 9.23 11.35
CA ARG A 91 10.51 8.55 10.83
C ARG A 91 10.42 7.02 10.95
N ARG A 92 9.65 6.53 11.92
CA ARG A 92 9.40 5.10 12.18
C ARG A 92 8.32 4.52 11.26
N THR A 93 7.45 5.35 10.71
CA THR A 93 6.37 4.96 9.78
C THR A 93 6.60 5.46 8.35
N THR A 94 7.76 6.06 8.06
CA THR A 94 8.17 6.44 6.70
C THR A 94 8.98 5.32 6.05
N GLY A 95 8.33 4.53 5.20
CA GLY A 95 8.88 3.39 4.49
C GLY A 95 8.06 2.12 4.75
N PRO A 96 7.78 1.29 3.73
CA PRO A 96 6.81 0.19 3.83
C PRO A 96 7.21 -0.87 4.87
N GLY A 97 8.49 -1.24 4.93
CA GLY A 97 9.00 -2.17 5.95
C GLY A 97 9.04 -1.57 7.36
N ARG A 98 9.30 -0.25 7.45
CA ARG A 98 9.39 0.45 8.75
C ARG A 98 8.01 0.59 9.37
N LEU A 99 7.00 1.03 8.61
CA LEU A 99 5.64 1.15 9.11
C LEU A 99 5.08 -0.22 9.54
N CYS A 100 5.35 -1.29 8.77
CA CYS A 100 4.85 -2.61 9.16
C CYS A 100 5.51 -3.09 10.45
N ARG A 101 6.82 -2.83 10.63
CA ARG A 101 7.51 -3.15 11.88
C ARG A 101 6.97 -2.34 13.05
N GLU A 102 6.76 -1.05 12.84
CA GLU A 102 6.32 -0.11 13.88
C GLU A 102 4.91 -0.41 14.37
N LEU A 103 4.01 -0.79 13.46
CA LEU A 103 2.60 -1.06 13.75
C LEU A 103 2.30 -2.56 13.89
N GLU A 104 3.34 -3.38 14.06
CA GLU A 104 3.24 -4.84 14.28
C GLU A 104 2.41 -5.58 13.21
N ILE A 105 2.54 -5.14 11.94
CA ILE A 105 1.91 -5.78 10.79
C ILE A 105 2.81 -6.91 10.29
N ASP A 106 2.24 -8.11 10.26
CA ASP A 106 2.90 -9.32 9.79
C ASP A 106 2.03 -10.11 8.79
N ARG A 107 2.47 -11.31 8.41
CA ARG A 107 1.73 -12.16 7.46
C ARG A 107 0.32 -12.55 7.92
N SER A 108 0.00 -12.50 9.21
CA SER A 108 -1.34 -12.85 9.70
C SER A 108 -2.42 -11.88 9.23
N TRP A 109 -2.03 -10.69 8.77
CA TRP A 109 -2.90 -9.67 8.16
C TRP A 109 -3.28 -9.95 6.71
N ASN A 110 -2.54 -10.84 6.04
CA ASN A 110 -2.74 -11.12 4.63
C ASN A 110 -4.14 -11.72 4.38
N GLY A 111 -4.93 -11.06 3.53
CA GLY A 111 -6.30 -11.44 3.21
C GLY A 111 -7.36 -10.91 4.18
N ARG A 112 -7.00 -10.12 5.20
CA ARG A 112 -8.00 -9.48 6.07
C ARG A 112 -8.68 -8.31 5.35
N GLU A 113 -9.94 -8.07 5.68
CA GLU A 113 -10.64 -6.85 5.24
C GLU A 113 -9.96 -5.61 5.84
N ALA A 114 -9.86 -4.55 5.04
CA ALA A 114 -9.30 -3.28 5.43
C ALA A 114 -10.39 -2.35 5.96
N GLU A 115 -10.18 -1.84 7.16
CA GLU A 115 -10.97 -0.77 7.73
C GLU A 115 -10.39 0.59 7.34
N LEU A 116 -11.06 1.28 6.42
CA LEU A 116 -10.67 2.58 5.89
C LEU A 116 -11.74 3.63 6.21
N TYR A 117 -11.29 4.82 6.58
CA TYR A 117 -12.12 5.94 6.97
C TYR A 117 -11.74 7.18 6.15
N ASP A 118 -12.75 7.99 5.88
CA ASP A 118 -12.59 9.32 5.29
C ASP A 118 -13.11 10.35 6.29
N ASP A 119 -12.20 11.12 6.88
CA ASP A 119 -12.52 12.20 7.81
C ASP A 119 -12.59 13.57 7.12
N GLY A 120 -12.61 13.59 5.78
CA GLY A 120 -12.68 14.81 4.98
C GLY A 120 -11.36 15.56 4.88
N HIS A 121 -10.25 15.04 5.43
CA HIS A 121 -8.95 15.67 5.29
C HIS A 121 -8.39 15.46 3.86
N VAL A 122 -8.38 16.52 3.07
CA VAL A 122 -7.98 16.46 1.66
C VAL A 122 -6.46 16.60 1.53
N PRO A 123 -5.78 15.73 0.76
CA PRO A 123 -4.35 15.88 0.48
C PRO A 123 -4.04 17.09 -0.40
N PRO A 124 -2.91 17.80 -0.19
CA PRO A 124 -2.50 18.92 -1.03
C PRO A 124 -2.48 18.54 -2.52
N ARG A 125 -2.93 19.47 -3.38
CA ARG A 125 -2.92 19.32 -4.84
C ARG A 125 -2.11 20.45 -5.50
N PRO A 126 -1.35 20.16 -6.58
CA PRO A 126 -1.17 18.84 -7.19
C PRO A 126 -0.37 17.90 -6.27
N HIS A 127 -0.65 16.60 -6.34
CA HIS A 127 0.15 15.61 -5.62
C HIS A 127 1.58 15.58 -6.17
N LEU A 128 2.56 15.35 -5.31
CA LEU A 128 3.91 15.02 -5.78
C LEU A 128 3.86 13.60 -6.36
N VAL A 129 4.12 13.49 -7.66
CA VAL A 129 4.14 12.21 -8.38
C VAL A 129 5.57 11.91 -8.83
N THR A 130 6.06 10.73 -8.49
CA THR A 130 7.41 10.30 -8.86
C THR A 130 7.44 8.85 -9.33
N PRO A 131 8.58 8.36 -9.84
CA PRO A 131 8.79 6.93 -9.99
C PRO A 131 8.76 6.20 -8.64
N ARG A 132 8.50 4.89 -8.71
CA ARG A 132 8.43 3.99 -7.54
C ARG A 132 9.82 3.62 -7.02
N ILE A 133 9.92 3.27 -5.75
CA ILE A 133 11.19 2.88 -5.11
C ILE A 133 11.33 1.36 -5.05
N GLY A 134 12.53 0.87 -5.37
CA GLY A 134 12.93 -0.52 -5.11
C GLY A 134 12.48 -1.52 -6.18
N ILE A 135 12.15 -1.03 -7.38
CA ILE A 135 11.80 -1.85 -8.54
C ILE A 135 12.83 -1.68 -9.67
N THR A 136 13.00 -2.71 -10.49
CA THR A 136 13.93 -2.69 -11.64
C THR A 136 13.22 -2.68 -12.99
N LYS A 137 11.93 -3.01 -13.02
CA LYS A 137 11.09 -3.00 -14.22
C LYS A 137 10.12 -1.84 -14.12
N ALA A 138 9.78 -1.19 -15.25
CA ALA A 138 8.89 -0.03 -15.25
C ALA A 138 9.28 1.00 -14.17
N ALA A 139 10.59 1.19 -13.98
CA ALA A 139 11.19 1.92 -12.87
C ALA A 139 11.12 3.43 -13.07
N ASP A 140 10.87 3.87 -14.30
CA ASP A 140 10.63 5.26 -14.73
C ASP A 140 9.15 5.66 -14.67
N TRP A 141 8.24 4.70 -14.51
CA TRP A 141 6.80 4.98 -14.51
C TRP A 141 6.39 5.78 -13.25
N PRO A 142 5.69 6.92 -13.41
CA PRO A 142 5.33 7.83 -12.32
C PRO A 142 4.12 7.30 -11.53
N ARG A 143 4.32 6.20 -10.81
CA ARG A 143 3.28 5.47 -10.08
C ARG A 143 3.45 5.52 -8.56
N ARG A 144 4.07 6.58 -8.05
CA ARG A 144 4.19 6.88 -6.62
C ARG A 144 3.64 8.27 -6.33
N TRP A 145 2.80 8.38 -5.29
CA TRP A 145 2.19 9.64 -4.86
C TRP A 145 2.53 9.92 -3.40
N LEU A 146 2.81 11.19 -3.11
CA LEU A 146 3.02 11.71 -1.77
C LEU A 146 2.01 12.83 -1.51
N ALA A 147 1.43 12.81 -0.31
CA ALA A 147 0.85 14.01 0.27
C ALA A 147 2.03 14.87 0.75
N GLY A 148 2.23 16.02 0.09
CA GLY A 148 3.40 16.89 0.30
C GLY A 148 3.57 17.41 1.72
#